data_AF-A0A7W1BPU1-F1
#
_entry.id   AF-A0A7W1BPU1-F1
#
_cell.length_a   1.000
_cell.length_b   1.000
_cell.length_c   1.000
_cell.angle_alpha   90.00
_cell.angle_beta   90.00
_cell.angle_gamma   90.00
#
_symmetry.space_group_name_H-M   'P 1'
#
loop_
_entity.id
_entity.type
_entity.pdbx_description
1 polymer ?
#
loop_
_entity_poly.entity_id
_entity_poly.type
_entity_poly.pdbx_seq_one_letter_code
_entity_poly.pdbx_strand_id
1 'polypeptide(L)'
;MRPLKNTVYTVKVKNTTSPTVAVKVRPRLRLRKLAPHRYSLRVFAAASFAGRYGTFQRYNGTLGRWVKVRRVLLRANSTGVAPTVISSVAFRSSIRARLKIRVVLPQLQVGSCYRPGRSNVILS
;
A
#
# COMPACT_ATOMS: atom_id res chain seq x y z
N MET A 1 41.17 15.56 -12.01
CA MET A 1 40.72 14.25 -11.49
C MET A 1 39.26 14.34 -11.02
N ARG A 2 38.42 13.37 -11.39
CA ARG A 2 37.18 12.96 -10.71
C ARG A 2 37.51 11.61 -10.02
N PRO A 3 37.01 11.30 -8.81
CA PRO A 3 35.59 10.90 -8.56
C PRO A 3 34.95 11.68 -7.38
N LEU A 4 33.62 11.91 -7.21
CA LEU A 4 32.32 11.21 -7.41
C LEU A 4 31.68 10.69 -6.09
N LYS A 5 30.70 11.47 -5.57
CA LYS A 5 29.53 11.11 -4.72
C LYS A 5 29.77 10.71 -3.24
N ASN A 6 29.42 11.61 -2.32
CA ASN A 6 28.11 11.76 -1.62
C ASN A 6 27.90 10.74 -0.49
N THR A 7 28.29 11.10 0.75
CA THR A 7 27.53 11.87 1.75
C THR A 7 26.58 10.99 2.58
N VAL A 8 27.01 10.85 3.84
CA VAL A 8 26.40 10.30 5.05
C VAL A 8 24.87 10.39 5.10
N TYR A 9 24.19 9.24 5.27
CA TYR A 9 22.77 9.18 5.59
C TYR A 9 22.54 9.41 7.08
N THR A 10 22.20 10.63 7.46
CA THR A 10 21.52 10.92 8.73
C THR A 10 20.38 11.88 8.46
N VAL A 11 19.13 11.47 8.68
CA VAL A 11 18.01 12.43 8.75
C VAL A 11 17.06 12.04 9.88
N LYS A 12 17.37 12.54 11.09
CA LYS A 12 16.39 12.99 12.07
C LYS A 12 16.07 14.46 11.75
N VAL A 13 14.81 14.83 11.52
CA VAL A 13 14.32 16.22 11.40
C VAL A 13 12.96 16.25 12.12
N LYS A 14 12.82 16.73 13.36
CA LYS A 14 12.76 18.12 13.87
C LYS A 14 11.88 19.07 13.01
N ASN A 15 10.64 19.25 13.45
CA ASN A 15 9.88 20.51 13.41
C ASN A 15 9.46 21.10 12.03
N THR A 16 8.51 20.47 11.32
CA THR A 16 7.67 21.20 10.34
C THR A 16 6.32 20.52 10.15
N THR A 17 5.25 21.16 10.65
CA THR A 17 3.86 20.81 10.32
C THR A 17 3.59 21.23 8.89
N SER A 18 3.56 20.28 7.94
CA SER A 18 3.14 20.60 6.58
C SER A 18 1.62 20.69 6.51
N PRO A 19 1.05 21.78 5.94
CA PRO A 19 -0.38 22.03 5.94
C PRO A 19 -1.13 20.98 5.10
N THR A 20 -2.38 20.75 5.49
CA THR A 20 -3.38 19.91 4.80
C THR A 20 -3.63 20.42 3.39
N VAL A 21 -2.78 20.03 2.44
CA VAL A 21 -2.95 20.40 1.04
C VAL A 21 -4.10 19.57 0.46
N ALA A 22 -5.19 20.24 0.10
CA ALA A 22 -6.36 19.72 -0.62
C ALA A 22 -6.05 19.31 -2.08
N VAL A 23 -4.92 18.64 -2.31
CA VAL A 23 -4.61 17.94 -3.56
C VAL A 23 -5.10 16.51 -3.36
N LYS A 24 -5.91 15.95 -4.26
CA LYS A 24 -6.40 14.56 -4.17
C LYS A 24 -5.24 13.57 -3.95
N VAL A 25 -4.92 13.28 -2.69
CA VAL A 25 -3.69 12.56 -2.32
C VAL A 25 -3.88 11.11 -2.72
N ARG A 26 -2.87 10.53 -3.36
CA ARG A 26 -2.86 9.09 -3.64
C ARG A 26 -2.33 8.37 -2.39
N PRO A 27 -3.12 7.51 -1.74
CA PRO A 27 -2.60 6.73 -0.63
C PRO A 27 -1.49 5.80 -1.15
N ARG A 28 -0.38 5.69 -0.41
CA ARG A 28 0.70 4.78 -0.78
C ARG A 28 0.37 3.38 -0.27
N LEU A 29 0.32 2.40 -1.17
CA LEU A 29 0.04 1.00 -0.84
C LEU A 29 1.29 0.15 -1.05
N ARG A 30 1.65 -0.65 -0.04
CA ARG A 30 2.76 -1.60 -0.11
C ARG A 30 2.27 -3.01 0.20
N LEU A 31 2.34 -3.87 -0.80
CA LEU A 31 2.07 -5.31 -0.69
C LEU A 31 3.41 -6.04 -0.53
N ARG A 32 3.49 -6.94 0.45
CA ARG A 32 4.66 -7.80 0.69
C ARG A 32 4.20 -9.25 0.91
N LYS A 33 4.97 -10.19 0.37
CA LYS A 33 4.88 -11.61 0.73
C LYS A 33 5.64 -11.81 2.04
N LEU A 34 4.99 -12.43 3.03
CA LEU A 34 5.58 -12.75 4.32
C LEU A 34 6.06 -14.20 4.37
N ALA A 35 5.26 -15.11 3.79
CA ALA A 35 5.54 -16.54 3.70
C ALA A 35 4.76 -17.11 2.51
N PRO A 36 4.92 -18.41 2.16
CA PRO A 36 4.01 -19.08 1.23
C PRO A 36 2.56 -18.83 1.63
N HIS A 37 1.74 -18.36 0.68
CA HIS A 37 0.33 -18.03 0.88
C HIS A 37 0.02 -16.99 1.97
N ARG A 38 1.01 -16.29 2.53
CA ARG A 38 0.83 -15.24 3.55
C ARG A 38 1.34 -13.90 3.03
N TYR A 39 0.49 -12.88 3.08
CA TYR A 39 0.76 -11.56 2.55
C TYR A 39 0.44 -10.49 3.59
N SER A 40 1.14 -9.36 3.49
CA SER A 40 0.83 -8.15 4.24
C SER A 40 0.61 -6.98 3.32
N LEU A 41 -0.39 -6.19 3.64
CA LEU A 41 -0.69 -4.93 2.98
C LEU A 41 -0.54 -3.81 3.99
N ARG A 42 0.22 -2.78 3.64
CA ARG A 42 0.31 -1.53 4.39
C ARG A 42 -0.17 -0.38 3.51
N VAL A 43 -0.97 0.50 4.10
CA VAL A 43 -1.50 1.72 3.47
C VAL A 43 -1.05 2.90 4.30
N PHE A 44 -0.42 3.87 3.65
CA PHE A 44 0.07 5.10 4.26
C PHE A 44 -0.72 6.27 3.69
N ALA A 45 -1.38 7.03 4.56
CA ALA A 45 -2.15 8.22 4.19
C ALA A 45 -2.31 9.17 5.39
N ALA A 46 -2.83 10.37 5.15
CA ALA A 46 -3.12 11.31 6.24
C ALA A 46 -4.34 10.89 7.08
N ALA A 47 -5.20 10.02 6.54
CA ALA A 47 -6.38 9.48 7.22
C ALA A 47 -6.25 7.98 7.45
N SER A 48 -6.93 7.49 8.50
CA SER A 48 -7.07 6.06 8.75
C SER A 48 -7.98 5.40 7.72
N PHE A 49 -7.56 4.25 7.19
CA PHE A 49 -8.39 3.37 6.38
C PHE A 49 -8.84 2.12 7.15
N ALA A 50 -8.75 2.14 8.49
CA ALA A 50 -9.32 1.08 9.31
C ALA A 50 -10.82 0.91 9.00
N GLY A 51 -11.29 -0.33 8.88
CA GLY A 51 -12.68 -0.62 8.49
C GLY A 51 -12.94 -0.58 6.98
N ARG A 52 -11.96 -0.14 6.16
CA ARG A 52 -12.07 -0.13 4.69
C ARG A 52 -11.47 -1.39 4.08
N TYR A 53 -11.89 -1.72 2.86
CA TYR A 53 -11.49 -2.96 2.19
C TYR A 53 -10.67 -2.71 0.92
N GLY A 54 -9.50 -3.36 0.84
CA GLY A 54 -8.76 -3.54 -0.40
C GLY A 54 -9.26 -4.75 -1.20
N THR A 55 -9.15 -4.71 -2.52
CA THR A 55 -9.40 -5.84 -3.41
C THR A 55 -8.08 -6.49 -3.79
N PHE A 56 -7.84 -7.70 -3.31
CA PHE A 56 -6.69 -8.51 -3.71
C PHE A 56 -6.96 -9.15 -5.07
N GLN A 57 -6.07 -8.92 -6.01
CA GLN A 57 -6.19 -9.35 -7.40
C GLN A 57 -4.95 -10.14 -7.81
N ARG A 58 -5.17 -11.11 -8.69
CA ARG A 58 -4.11 -11.80 -9.42
C ARG A 58 -4.20 -11.46 -10.89
N TYR A 59 -3.08 -11.49 -11.59
CA TYR A 59 -3.07 -11.40 -13.04
C TYR A 59 -3.42 -12.78 -13.62
N ASN A 60 -4.30 -12.79 -14.62
CA ASN A 60 -4.54 -13.94 -15.47
C ASN A 60 -3.79 -13.70 -16.79
N GLY A 61 -2.71 -14.44 -17.03
CA GLY A 61 -1.93 -14.34 -18.26
C GLY A 61 -2.74 -14.75 -19.49
N THR A 62 -3.55 -15.80 -19.38
CA THR A 62 -4.40 -16.32 -20.47
C THR A 62 -5.46 -15.30 -20.92
N LEU A 63 -6.06 -14.56 -19.97
CA LEU A 63 -7.11 -13.58 -20.26
C LEU A 63 -6.59 -12.13 -20.35
N GLY A 64 -5.28 -11.91 -20.18
CA GLY A 64 -4.68 -10.56 -20.16
C GLY A 64 -5.23 -9.61 -19.09
N ARG A 65 -5.89 -10.11 -18.03
CA ARG A 65 -6.66 -9.27 -17.09
C ARG A 65 -6.44 -9.60 -15.62
N TRP A 66 -6.70 -8.61 -14.77
CA TRP A 66 -6.66 -8.77 -13.32
C TRP A 66 -7.97 -9.35 -12.81
N VAL A 67 -7.89 -10.47 -12.11
CA VAL A 67 -9.03 -11.18 -11.53
C VAL A 67 -9.04 -10.96 -10.03
N LYS A 68 -10.20 -10.59 -9.48
CA LYS A 68 -10.43 -10.47 -8.05
C LYS A 68 -10.30 -11.86 -7.40
N VAL A 69 -9.48 -11.95 -6.36
CA VAL A 69 -9.31 -13.16 -5.56
C VAL A 69 -10.09 -13.06 -4.26
N ARG A 70 -9.91 -11.97 -3.51
CA ARG A 70 -10.63 -11.72 -2.26
C ARG A 70 -10.63 -10.24 -1.87
N ARG A 71 -11.50 -9.89 -0.93
CA ARG A 71 -11.41 -8.63 -0.19
C ARG A 71 -10.52 -8.80 1.03
N VAL A 72 -9.78 -7.75 1.38
CA VAL A 72 -8.91 -7.67 2.56
C VAL A 72 -9.31 -6.46 3.39
N LEU A 73 -9.72 -6.70 4.63
CA LEU A 73 -10.13 -5.65 5.55
C LEU A 73 -8.90 -5.01 6.19
N LEU A 74 -8.75 -3.70 6.05
CA LEU A 74 -7.67 -2.94 6.67
C LEU A 74 -7.98 -2.72 8.16
N ARG A 75 -6.96 -2.88 8.99
CA ARG A 75 -7.02 -2.59 10.42
C ARG A 75 -6.11 -1.39 10.74
N ALA A 76 -6.42 -0.69 11.81
CA ALA A 76 -5.47 0.26 12.38
C ALA A 76 -4.23 -0.52 12.83
N ASN A 77 -3.04 -0.10 12.41
CA ASN A 77 -1.80 -0.77 12.78
C ASN A 77 -0.94 0.12 13.68
N SER A 78 -0.72 1.36 13.27
CA SER A 78 -0.04 2.37 14.07
C SER A 78 -0.25 3.76 13.47
N THR A 79 -0.20 4.79 14.30
CA THR A 79 0.11 6.14 13.83
C THR A 79 1.60 6.14 13.45
N GLY A 80 1.92 6.42 12.19
CA GLY A 80 3.29 6.76 11.83
C GLY A 80 3.67 8.12 12.43
N VAL A 81 4.77 8.71 11.97
CA VAL A 81 5.03 10.12 12.28
C VAL A 81 3.88 10.94 11.71
N ALA A 82 3.18 11.70 12.56
CA ALA A 82 2.10 12.58 12.15
C ALA A 82 2.58 13.47 10.98
N PRO A 83 1.75 13.68 9.94
CA PRO A 83 0.33 13.32 9.83
C PRO A 83 0.07 11.91 9.24
N THR A 84 1.06 11.03 9.10
CA THR A 84 0.87 9.74 8.41
C THR A 84 0.25 8.68 9.31
N VAL A 85 -0.97 8.25 8.98
CA VAL A 85 -1.63 7.08 9.58
C VAL A 85 -1.32 5.83 8.76
N ILE A 86 -0.94 4.74 9.44
CA ILE A 86 -0.64 3.45 8.83
C ILE A 86 -1.77 2.47 9.12
N SER A 87 -2.51 2.10 8.08
CA SER A 87 -3.46 0.99 8.14
C SER A 87 -2.81 -0.26 7.56
N SER A 88 -2.90 -1.39 8.24
CA SER A 88 -2.30 -2.63 7.77
C SER A 88 -3.17 -3.86 7.99
N VAL A 89 -2.90 -4.90 7.20
CA VAL A 89 -3.48 -6.22 7.40
C VAL A 89 -2.52 -7.29 6.93
N ALA A 90 -2.41 -8.36 7.73
CA ALA A 90 -1.84 -9.62 7.30
C ALA A 90 -2.98 -10.60 6.96
N PHE A 91 -2.87 -11.30 5.84
CA PHE A 91 -3.91 -12.22 5.38
C PHE A 91 -3.31 -13.41 4.65
N ARG A 92 -4.06 -14.52 4.62
CA ARG A 92 -3.71 -15.72 3.87
C ARG A 92 -4.45 -15.76 2.54
N SER A 93 -3.82 -16.28 1.49
CA SER A 93 -4.47 -16.54 0.22
C SER A 93 -3.75 -17.67 -0.54
N SER A 94 -4.47 -18.75 -0.81
CA SER A 94 -3.96 -19.93 -1.51
C SER A 94 -3.88 -19.72 -3.02
N ILE A 95 -3.15 -18.68 -3.45
CA ILE A 95 -2.85 -18.45 -4.86
C ILE A 95 -1.69 -19.35 -5.27
N ARG A 96 -1.78 -19.93 -6.48
CA ARG A 96 -0.68 -20.68 -7.12
C ARG A 96 0.59 -19.83 -7.15
N ALA A 97 1.74 -20.43 -6.87
CA ALA A 97 3.02 -19.73 -6.84
C ALA A 97 3.35 -19.07 -8.20
N ARG A 98 4.22 -18.04 -8.18
CA ARG A 98 4.70 -17.31 -9.37
C ARG A 98 3.64 -16.55 -10.16
N LEU A 99 2.47 -16.28 -9.59
CA LEU A 99 1.47 -15.40 -10.19
C LEU A 99 1.71 -13.93 -9.78
N LYS A 100 1.56 -13.01 -10.73
CA LYS A 100 1.59 -11.57 -10.45
C LYS A 100 0.35 -11.21 -9.63
N ILE A 101 0.54 -10.59 -8.47
CA ILE A 101 -0.53 -10.20 -7.54
C ILE A 101 -0.41 -8.73 -7.16
N ARG A 102 -1.54 -8.11 -6.87
CA ARG A 102 -1.64 -6.72 -6.40
C ARG A 102 -2.85 -6.52 -5.50
N VAL A 103 -2.89 -5.42 -4.77
CA VAL A 103 -4.08 -4.92 -4.11
C VAL A 103 -4.50 -3.58 -4.71
N VAL A 104 -5.80 -3.40 -4.89
CA VAL A 104 -6.41 -2.14 -5.31
C VAL A 104 -7.38 -1.67 -4.22
N LEU A 105 -7.27 -0.41 -3.80
CA LEU A 105 -8.21 0.24 -2.90
C LEU A 105 -9.16 1.10 -3.76
N PRO A 106 -10.43 0.70 -3.93
CA PRO A 106 -11.35 1.35 -4.87
C PRO A 106 -11.83 2.72 -4.36
N GLN A 107 -12.34 3.57 -5.27
CA GLN A 107 -12.80 4.93 -4.95
C GLN A 107 -13.79 4.97 -3.77
N LEU A 108 -14.75 4.04 -3.77
CA LEU A 108 -15.77 3.90 -2.71
C LEU A 108 -15.19 3.67 -1.31
N GLN A 109 -13.95 3.18 -1.22
CA GLN A 109 -13.30 2.86 0.06
C GLN A 109 -12.34 3.95 0.51
N VAL A 110 -11.87 4.81 -0.41
CA VAL A 110 -10.94 5.90 -0.10
C VAL A 110 -11.63 7.23 0.23
N GLY A 111 -12.89 7.40 -0.18
CA GLY A 111 -13.63 8.67 0.00
C GLY A 111 -13.27 9.73 -1.05
N SER A 112 -13.94 10.87 -1.03
CA SER A 112 -13.79 11.94 -2.04
C SER A 112 -12.43 12.63 -2.01
N CYS A 113 -11.78 12.70 -0.84
CA CYS A 113 -10.49 13.36 -0.65
C CYS A 113 -9.31 12.57 -1.25
N TYR A 114 -9.49 11.28 -1.54
CA TYR A 114 -8.43 10.38 -1.98
C TYR A 114 -8.76 9.77 -3.34
N ARG A 115 -7.73 9.51 -4.14
CA ARG A 115 -7.85 8.75 -5.40
C ARG A 115 -7.70 7.24 -5.15
N PRO A 116 -8.19 6.36 -6.05
CA PRO A 116 -8.08 4.92 -5.87
C PRO A 116 -6.60 4.53 -5.81
N GLY A 117 -6.25 3.77 -4.77
CA GLY A 117 -4.88 3.34 -4.53
C GLY A 117 -4.59 2.02 -5.22
N ARG A 118 -3.37 1.85 -5.75
CA ARG A 118 -2.87 0.56 -6.26
C ARG A 118 -1.55 0.25 -5.56
N SER A 119 -1.37 -1.00 -5.13
CA SER A 119 -0.08 -1.46 -4.59
C SER A 119 0.94 -1.72 -5.70
N ASN A 120 2.19 -1.89 -5.29
CA ASN A 120 3.18 -2.60 -6.10
C ASN A 120 2.69 -4.01 -6.47
N VAL A 121 3.18 -4.51 -7.60
CA VAL A 121 2.97 -5.88 -8.05
C VAL A 121 4.09 -6.75 -7.49
N ILE A 122 3.73 -7.91 -6.94
CA ILE A 122 4.70 -8.92 -6.49
C ILE A 122 4.34 -10.28 -7.08
N LEU A 123 5.24 -11.24 -6.96
CA LEU A 123 4.95 -12.65 -7.26
C LEU A 123 4.45 -13.35 -5.98
N SER A 124 3.40 -14.15 -6.14
CA SER A 124 2.81 -15.00 -5.10
C SER A 124 3.73 -16.09 -4.61
#